data_AF-A0A7I5EAA9-F1
#
_entry.id   AF-A0A7I5EAA9-F1
#
_cell.length_a   1.000
_cell.length_b   1.000
_cell.length_c   1.000
_cell.angle_alpha   90.00
_cell.angle_beta   90.00
_cell.angle_gamma   90.00
#
_symmetry.space_group_name_H-M   'P 1'
#
loop_
_entity.id
_entity.type
_entity.pdbx_description
1 polymer ?
#
loop_
_entity_poly.entity_id
_entity_poly.type
_entity_poly.pdbx_seq_one_letter_code
_entity_poly.pdbx_strand_id
1 'polypeptide(L)'
;MPPQYTILFLMWRVIPVVFGCAATSPGRNPTTLSPIRTTTTTLSPTQRTTTVRQTTTVRTTTAAPTAPPVVPLCQRCAATQVDFDTANGEPGRFDATFRLETNNPDTGCKRLTAICTAQEGFFSFMEFNVIEGGPAENQDNGRTVEALLECMDGAWFYRGIRQVNSVQCTEAPLP
;
A
#
# COMPACT_ATOMS: atom_id res chain seq x y z
N MET A 1 0.31 -21.21 -56.34
CA MET A 1 1.49 -20.31 -56.30
C MET A 1 1.57 -19.73 -54.90
N PRO A 2 2.43 -20.23 -54.00
CA PRO A 2 2.61 -19.67 -52.67
C PRO A 2 3.80 -18.69 -52.66
N PRO A 3 3.74 -17.53 -51.99
CA PRO A 3 4.95 -16.81 -51.63
C PRO A 3 5.50 -17.38 -50.33
N GLN A 4 6.66 -18.02 -50.44
CA GLN A 4 7.57 -18.32 -49.36
C GLN A 4 8.04 -17.01 -48.73
N TYR A 5 7.83 -16.83 -47.42
CA TYR A 5 8.49 -15.76 -46.66
C TYR A 5 9.48 -16.35 -45.68
N THR A 6 10.73 -16.02 -46.00
CA THR A 6 11.98 -16.38 -45.37
C THR A 6 12.02 -15.94 -43.90
N ILE A 7 12.38 -16.90 -43.05
CA ILE A 7 12.72 -16.73 -41.64
C ILE A 7 13.96 -15.84 -41.53
N LEU A 8 13.82 -14.66 -40.92
CA LEU A 8 14.95 -13.81 -40.52
C LEU A 8 15.20 -13.99 -39.03
N PHE A 9 16.11 -14.91 -38.68
CA PHE A 9 16.71 -15.03 -37.37
C PHE A 9 17.58 -13.80 -37.09
N LEU A 10 17.02 -12.79 -36.42
CA LEU A 10 17.80 -11.72 -35.81
C LEU A 10 18.18 -12.14 -34.39
N MET A 11 19.41 -12.65 -34.30
CA MET A 11 20.13 -12.88 -33.05
C MET A 11 20.18 -11.58 -32.23
N TRP A 12 19.31 -11.47 -31.22
CA TRP A 12 19.44 -10.43 -30.21
C TRP A 12 20.61 -10.79 -29.30
N ARG A 13 21.65 -9.96 -29.36
CA ARG A 13 22.86 -10.08 -28.57
C ARG A 13 22.58 -9.88 -27.08
N VAL A 14 23.03 -10.86 -26.32
CA VAL A 14 23.20 -10.83 -24.87
C VAL A 14 24.12 -9.66 -24.49
N ILE A 15 23.62 -8.71 -23.72
CA ILE A 15 24.41 -7.64 -23.09
C ILE A 15 24.56 -8.02 -21.61
N PRO A 16 25.74 -8.43 -21.13
CA PRO A 16 25.99 -8.54 -19.70
C PRO A 16 26.28 -7.13 -19.14
N VAL A 17 25.33 -6.59 -18.37
CA VAL A 17 25.58 -5.43 -17.50
C VAL A 17 26.25 -5.94 -16.23
N VAL A 18 27.54 -5.64 -16.11
CA VAL A 18 28.31 -5.73 -14.86
C VAL A 18 28.47 -4.31 -14.30
N PHE A 19 28.93 -4.19 -13.05
CA PHE A 19 29.07 -2.99 -12.20
C PHE A 19 27.83 -2.69 -11.34
N GLY A 20 27.90 -2.67 -10.02
CA GLY A 20 29.02 -2.78 -9.08
C GLY A 20 28.48 -2.50 -7.67
N CYS A 21 28.98 -3.21 -6.67
CA CYS A 21 28.66 -2.94 -5.27
C CYS A 21 29.35 -1.63 -4.83
N ALA A 22 28.58 -0.72 -4.22
CA ALA A 22 29.14 0.37 -3.42
C ALA A 22 28.53 0.30 -2.02
N ALA A 23 29.26 -0.33 -1.11
CA ALA A 23 29.06 -0.18 0.33
C ALA A 23 29.88 1.03 0.78
N THR A 24 29.22 2.05 1.32
CA THR A 24 29.88 3.11 2.10
C THR A 24 29.03 3.44 3.31
N SER A 25 29.40 2.86 4.44
CA SER A 25 29.08 3.39 5.77
C SER A 25 30.10 4.46 6.13
N PRO A 26 29.64 5.60 6.65
CA PRO A 26 30.28 6.28 7.77
C PRO A 26 29.24 6.43 8.88
N GLY A 27 29.51 6.18 10.15
CA GLY A 27 30.64 6.67 10.91
C GLY A 27 30.11 6.84 12.34
N ARG A 28 30.72 6.07 13.23
CA ARG A 28 30.57 6.04 14.68
C ARG A 28 30.62 7.46 15.27
N ASN A 29 29.72 7.81 16.19
CA ASN A 29 29.96 8.87 17.16
C ASN A 29 29.68 8.35 18.58
N PRO A 30 30.69 8.15 19.44
CA PRO A 30 30.48 7.80 20.82
C PRO A 30 30.60 9.05 21.69
N THR A 31 29.48 9.49 22.28
CA THR A 31 29.54 10.43 23.41
C THR A 31 28.95 9.77 24.65
N THR A 32 29.83 9.04 25.33
CA THR A 32 29.74 8.69 26.74
C THR A 32 29.76 9.95 27.59
N LEU A 33 28.68 10.24 28.34
CA LEU A 33 28.70 11.09 29.54
C LEU A 33 27.56 10.64 30.48
N SER A 34 27.90 9.91 31.53
CA SER A 34 27.07 9.74 32.75
C SER A 34 27.51 10.77 33.82
N PRO A 35 26.95 10.76 35.04
CA PRO A 35 25.65 11.29 35.44
C PRO A 35 25.83 12.49 36.40
N ILE A 36 24.99 13.53 36.31
CA ILE A 36 24.97 14.60 37.33
C ILE A 36 23.88 14.30 38.36
N ARG A 37 24.34 13.91 39.55
CA ARG A 37 23.58 13.82 40.79
C ARG A 37 23.41 15.23 41.35
N THR A 38 22.18 15.75 41.35
CA THR A 38 21.88 17.02 42.01
C THR A 38 21.28 16.76 43.39
N THR A 39 22.01 17.22 44.40
CA THR A 39 21.67 17.25 45.82
C THR A 39 20.52 18.23 46.05
N THR A 40 19.37 17.76 46.56
CA THR A 40 18.32 18.67 47.01
C THR A 40 18.56 19.01 48.47
N THR A 41 19.04 20.23 48.72
CA THR A 41 19.16 20.83 50.05
C THR A 41 17.79 21.28 50.53
N THR A 42 17.35 20.72 51.66
CA THR A 42 16.20 21.18 52.44
C THR A 42 16.53 22.51 53.11
N LEU A 43 15.83 23.57 52.71
CA LEU A 43 15.74 24.81 53.46
C LEU A 43 14.27 25.07 53.78
N SER A 44 13.90 24.90 55.05
CA SER A 44 12.66 25.42 55.63
C SER A 44 12.68 26.95 55.58
N PRO A 45 11.57 27.60 55.20
CA PRO A 45 11.30 28.95 55.65
C PRO A 45 10.05 29.01 56.54
N THR A 46 10.34 29.50 57.73
CA THR A 46 9.48 30.15 58.74
C THR A 46 8.16 30.71 58.23
N GLN A 47 7.11 30.33 58.97
CA GLN A 47 5.74 30.83 58.96
C GLN A 47 5.68 32.36 59.03
N ARG A 48 5.03 33.01 58.06
CA ARG A 48 4.52 34.37 58.19
C ARG A 48 3.06 34.38 57.77
N THR A 49 2.18 34.53 58.76
CA THR A 49 0.74 34.67 58.58
C THR A 49 0.46 36.02 57.95
N THR A 50 -0.07 36.04 56.73
CA THR A 50 -0.63 37.24 56.12
C THR A 50 -2.01 36.88 55.59
N THR A 51 -3.04 37.40 56.26
CA THR A 51 -4.45 37.19 55.91
C THR A 51 -4.73 37.95 54.61
N VAL A 52 -4.67 37.26 53.47
CA VAL A 52 -5.09 37.79 52.18
C VAL A 52 -6.50 37.31 51.90
N ARG A 53 -7.41 38.27 51.72
CA ARG A 53 -8.80 38.09 51.29
C ARG A 53 -8.82 37.31 49.98
N GLN A 54 -9.16 36.02 50.04
CA GLN A 54 -9.29 35.14 48.87
C GLN A 54 -10.51 35.54 48.04
N THR A 55 -10.27 36.17 46.89
CA THR A 55 -11.24 36.19 45.79
C THR A 55 -10.99 34.92 44.97
N THR A 56 -11.88 33.92 45.11
CA THR A 56 -11.81 32.67 44.35
C THR A 56 -12.18 32.96 42.90
N THR A 57 -11.21 33.29 42.06
CA THR A 57 -11.40 33.28 40.61
C THR A 57 -11.39 31.82 40.15
N VAL A 58 -12.57 31.27 39.90
CA VAL A 58 -12.74 29.97 39.23
C VAL A 58 -12.19 30.13 37.82
N ARG A 59 -10.93 29.70 37.63
CA ARG A 59 -10.31 29.64 36.31
C ARG A 59 -10.79 28.36 35.64
N THR A 60 -11.83 28.46 34.84
CA THR A 60 -12.27 27.39 33.95
C THR A 60 -11.13 27.12 32.95
N THR A 61 -10.35 26.08 33.19
CA THR A 61 -9.43 25.55 32.17
C THR A 61 -10.26 24.81 31.14
N THR A 62 -10.66 25.50 30.08
CA THR A 62 -11.21 24.89 28.88
C THR A 62 -10.15 23.96 28.30
N ALA A 63 -10.42 22.65 28.30
CA ALA A 63 -9.56 21.68 27.64
C ALA A 63 -9.42 22.06 26.16
N ALA A 64 -8.17 22.09 25.67
CA ALA A 64 -7.91 22.31 24.25
C ALA A 64 -8.62 21.21 23.44
N PRO A 65 -9.23 21.54 22.29
CA PRO A 65 -9.87 20.54 21.45
C PRO A 65 -8.83 19.48 21.03
N THR A 66 -9.08 18.23 21.40
CA THR A 66 -8.30 17.08 20.95
C THR A 66 -8.41 17.01 19.42
N ALA A 67 -7.29 17.19 18.72
CA ALA A 67 -7.26 17.04 17.27
C ALA A 67 -7.73 15.61 16.88
N PRO A 68 -8.51 15.46 15.79
CA PRO A 68 -8.93 14.14 15.34
C PRO A 68 -7.71 13.27 15.00
N PRO A 69 -7.80 11.95 15.22
CA PRO A 69 -6.68 11.05 14.94
C PRO A 69 -6.29 11.12 13.46
N VAL A 70 -5.01 11.35 13.19
CA VAL A 70 -4.46 11.36 11.83
C VAL A 70 -4.42 9.92 11.33
N VAL A 71 -5.33 9.56 10.42
CA VAL A 71 -5.34 8.24 9.77
C VAL A 71 -4.11 8.13 8.85
N PRO A 72 -3.28 7.07 8.96
CA PRO A 72 -2.15 6.84 8.07
C PRO A 72 -2.59 6.77 6.60
N LEU A 73 -1.77 7.25 5.66
CA LEU A 73 -2.13 7.29 4.23
C LEU A 73 -2.49 5.90 3.68
N CYS A 74 -1.79 4.85 4.12
CA CYS A 74 -2.07 3.46 3.74
C CYS A 74 -3.36 2.86 4.32
N GLN A 75 -4.11 3.66 5.09
CA GLN A 75 -5.45 3.34 5.59
C GLN A 75 -6.55 4.18 4.91
N ARG A 76 -6.17 5.10 4.00
CA ARG A 76 -7.11 6.03 3.35
C ARG A 76 -7.72 5.49 2.07
N CYS A 77 -7.21 4.37 1.54
CA CYS A 77 -7.79 3.83 0.32
C CYS A 77 -9.24 3.39 0.54
N ALA A 78 -10.06 3.62 -0.48
CA ALA A 78 -11.43 3.14 -0.61
C ALA A 78 -11.50 2.20 -1.81
N ALA A 79 -12.32 1.15 -1.72
CA ALA A 79 -12.48 0.22 -2.85
C ALA A 79 -13.00 0.92 -4.11
N THR A 80 -13.82 1.97 -3.94
CA THR A 80 -14.35 2.80 -5.03
C THR A 80 -13.30 3.63 -5.77
N GLN A 81 -12.03 3.59 -5.35
CA GLN A 81 -10.93 4.20 -6.11
C GLN A 81 -10.46 3.33 -7.28
N VAL A 82 -10.78 2.03 -7.26
CA VAL A 82 -10.53 1.12 -8.38
C VAL A 82 -11.85 0.92 -9.10
N ASP A 83 -11.85 1.14 -10.40
CA ASP A 83 -12.98 0.79 -11.25
C ASP A 83 -12.96 -0.72 -11.53
N PHE A 84 -14.04 -1.41 -11.18
CA PHE A 84 -14.20 -2.83 -11.45
C PHE A 84 -15.21 -2.97 -12.57
N ASP A 85 -14.69 -3.21 -13.77
CA ASP A 85 -15.52 -3.21 -14.98
C ASP A 85 -16.57 -4.32 -14.93
N THR A 86 -17.80 -3.95 -15.22
CA THR A 86 -18.91 -4.90 -15.44
C THR A 86 -18.96 -5.32 -16.90
N ALA A 87 -19.47 -6.52 -17.17
CA ALA A 87 -19.69 -7.04 -18.51
C ALA A 87 -20.53 -6.05 -19.34
N ASN A 88 -19.96 -5.60 -20.46
CA ASN A 88 -20.56 -4.64 -21.38
C ASN A 88 -21.24 -5.31 -22.58
N GLY A 89 -21.32 -6.64 -22.60
CA GLY A 89 -21.85 -7.44 -23.70
C GLY A 89 -20.83 -7.78 -24.79
N GLU A 90 -19.57 -7.37 -24.65
CA GLU A 90 -18.49 -7.80 -25.54
C GLU A 90 -18.20 -9.30 -25.34
N PRO A 91 -18.00 -10.07 -26.44
CA PRO A 91 -17.65 -11.48 -26.34
C PRO A 91 -16.40 -11.71 -25.47
N GLY A 92 -16.52 -12.60 -24.50
CA GLY A 92 -15.43 -12.95 -23.60
C GLY A 92 -15.17 -11.92 -22.49
N ARG A 93 -15.92 -10.82 -22.36
CA ARG A 93 -15.88 -9.97 -21.17
C ARG A 93 -16.89 -10.43 -20.12
N PHE A 94 -16.48 -10.39 -18.87
CA PHE A 94 -17.32 -10.69 -17.72
C PHE A 94 -16.98 -9.77 -16.54
N ASP A 95 -17.80 -9.83 -15.49
CA ASP A 95 -17.71 -8.91 -14.35
C ASP A 95 -16.41 -9.08 -13.56
N ALA A 96 -15.73 -7.96 -13.31
CA ALA A 96 -14.70 -7.87 -12.29
C ALA A 96 -15.34 -7.66 -10.92
N THR A 97 -14.82 -8.37 -9.91
CA THR A 97 -15.31 -8.27 -8.53
C THR A 97 -14.14 -8.05 -7.58
N PHE A 98 -14.46 -7.73 -6.32
CA PHE A 98 -13.44 -7.56 -5.29
C PHE A 98 -13.89 -8.06 -3.93
N ARG A 99 -12.91 -8.31 -3.07
CA ARG A 99 -13.10 -8.56 -1.64
C ARG A 99 -12.16 -7.67 -0.84
N LEU A 100 -12.68 -6.93 0.14
CA LEU A 100 -11.82 -6.31 1.14
C LEU A 100 -11.24 -7.38 2.04
N GLU A 101 -9.93 -7.34 2.20
CA GLU A 101 -9.23 -8.26 3.09
C GLU A 101 -9.04 -7.62 4.47
N THR A 102 -8.67 -8.45 5.44
CA THR A 102 -8.14 -7.92 6.70
C THR A 102 -6.87 -7.13 6.41
N ASN A 103 -6.62 -6.04 7.15
CA ASN A 103 -5.38 -5.27 7.01
C ASN A 103 -4.15 -6.16 7.09
N ASN A 104 -3.08 -5.76 6.39
CA ASN A 104 -1.79 -6.44 6.46
C ASN A 104 -1.33 -6.46 7.94
N PRO A 105 -1.03 -7.64 8.52
CA PRO A 105 -0.67 -7.75 9.93
C PRO A 105 0.68 -7.07 10.27
N ASP A 106 1.59 -6.96 9.30
CA ASP A 106 2.93 -6.42 9.50
C ASP A 106 2.95 -4.89 9.37
N THR A 107 2.24 -4.36 8.38
CA THR A 107 2.23 -2.92 8.09
C THR A 107 0.99 -2.21 8.63
N GLY A 108 -0.05 -2.96 8.98
CA GLY A 108 -1.34 -2.41 9.36
C GLY A 108 -2.08 -1.74 8.20
N CYS A 109 -1.63 -1.85 6.94
CA CYS A 109 -2.22 -1.17 5.78
C CYS A 109 -3.42 -1.95 5.18
N LYS A 110 -4.33 -1.24 4.50
CA LYS A 110 -5.51 -1.86 3.89
C LYS A 110 -5.10 -2.78 2.74
N ARG A 111 -5.86 -3.87 2.58
CA ARG A 111 -5.69 -4.84 1.51
C ARG A 111 -7.03 -5.08 0.80
N LEU A 112 -6.97 -5.27 -0.50
CA LEU A 112 -8.12 -5.58 -1.34
C LEU A 112 -7.70 -6.64 -2.35
N THR A 113 -8.51 -7.66 -2.53
CA THR A 113 -8.30 -8.68 -3.55
C THR A 113 -9.21 -8.38 -4.73
N ALA A 114 -8.64 -8.13 -5.90
CA ALA A 114 -9.37 -8.11 -7.17
C ALA A 114 -9.57 -9.55 -7.65
N ILE A 115 -10.76 -9.87 -8.18
CA ILE A 115 -11.17 -11.24 -8.48
C ILE A 115 -11.83 -11.27 -9.87
N CYS A 116 -11.26 -12.09 -10.77
CA CYS A 116 -11.84 -12.45 -12.05
C CYS A 116 -12.13 -13.96 -12.06
N THR A 117 -13.40 -14.36 -12.03
CA THR A 117 -13.81 -15.77 -12.15
C THR A 117 -14.56 -16.00 -13.45
N ALA A 118 -13.94 -16.73 -14.37
CA ALA A 118 -14.53 -17.12 -15.65
C ALA A 118 -15.59 -18.22 -15.48
N GLN A 119 -16.32 -18.47 -16.56
CA GLN A 119 -17.27 -19.57 -16.66
C GLN A 119 -16.55 -20.93 -16.61
N GLU A 120 -17.32 -21.99 -16.32
CA GLU A 120 -16.78 -23.35 -16.41
C GLU A 120 -16.40 -23.66 -17.87
N GLY A 121 -15.23 -24.27 -18.08
CA GLY A 121 -14.70 -24.51 -19.43
C GLY A 121 -13.92 -23.35 -20.04
N PHE A 122 -13.60 -22.32 -19.26
CA PHE A 122 -12.82 -21.16 -19.69
C PHE A 122 -11.66 -20.84 -18.73
N PHE A 123 -10.63 -20.22 -19.28
CA PHE A 123 -9.57 -19.52 -18.55
C PHE A 123 -9.96 -18.07 -18.31
N SER A 124 -9.55 -17.53 -17.16
CA SER A 124 -9.73 -16.13 -16.77
C SER A 124 -8.43 -15.35 -16.97
N PHE A 125 -8.56 -14.13 -17.48
CA PHE A 125 -7.48 -13.16 -17.62
C PHE A 125 -7.93 -11.84 -17.00
N MET A 126 -7.11 -11.34 -16.07
CA MET A 126 -7.29 -10.04 -15.45
C MET A 126 -6.37 -9.00 -16.10
N GLU A 127 -6.85 -7.79 -16.29
CA GLU A 127 -6.08 -6.67 -16.83
C GLU A 127 -6.20 -5.45 -15.92
N PHE A 128 -5.08 -4.77 -15.68
CA PHE A 128 -5.00 -3.55 -14.88
C PHE A 128 -4.89 -2.33 -15.78
N ASN A 129 -5.57 -1.25 -15.40
CA ASN A 129 -5.46 0.09 -15.99
C ASN A 129 -5.70 0.17 -17.51
N VAL A 130 -6.27 -0.86 -18.13
CA VAL A 130 -6.48 -0.98 -19.59
C VAL A 130 -5.15 -0.96 -20.36
N ILE A 131 -4.82 -2.06 -21.05
CA ILE A 131 -3.64 -2.21 -21.93
C ILE A 131 -2.29 -2.20 -21.18
N GLU A 132 -2.27 -2.01 -19.85
CA GLU A 132 -1.02 -2.06 -19.09
C GLU A 132 -0.60 -3.49 -18.64
N GLY A 133 -1.37 -4.49 -19.06
CA GLY A 133 -1.18 -5.89 -18.72
C GLY A 133 -1.89 -6.28 -17.42
N GLY A 134 -1.62 -7.50 -16.97
CA GLY A 134 -2.32 -8.11 -15.83
C GLY A 134 -1.43 -8.52 -14.68
N PRO A 135 -2.02 -9.12 -13.64
CA PRO A 135 -1.29 -9.81 -12.59
C PRO A 135 -0.49 -11.00 -13.15
N ALA A 136 0.58 -11.37 -12.44
CA ALA A 136 1.38 -12.54 -12.81
C ALA A 136 0.59 -13.85 -12.74
N GLU A 137 -0.45 -13.89 -11.91
CA GLU A 137 -1.36 -15.02 -11.70
C GLU A 137 -2.14 -15.40 -12.98
N ASN A 138 -2.21 -14.52 -13.99
CA ASN A 138 -2.73 -14.90 -15.32
C ASN A 138 -1.95 -16.04 -15.98
N GLN A 139 -0.67 -16.23 -15.64
CA GLN A 139 0.18 -17.27 -16.24
C GLN A 139 -0.24 -18.68 -15.85
N ASP A 140 -1.03 -18.82 -14.79
CA ASP A 140 -1.50 -20.12 -14.31
C ASP A 140 -2.64 -20.69 -15.18
N ASN A 141 -3.20 -19.88 -16.10
CA ASN A 141 -4.37 -20.23 -16.91
C ASN A 141 -5.47 -20.84 -16.02
N GLY A 142 -5.79 -20.15 -14.92
CA GLY A 142 -6.81 -20.58 -13.98
C GLY A 142 -8.20 -20.12 -14.43
N ARG A 143 -9.25 -20.80 -13.92
CA ARG A 143 -10.62 -20.29 -14.01
C ARG A 143 -10.82 -19.03 -13.16
N THR A 144 -10.09 -18.94 -12.04
CA THR A 144 -10.13 -17.79 -11.13
C THR A 144 -8.75 -17.18 -11.04
N VAL A 145 -8.68 -15.86 -11.26
CA VAL A 145 -7.50 -15.04 -11.03
C VAL A 145 -7.80 -14.11 -9.87
N GLU A 146 -6.98 -14.19 -8.82
CA GLU A 146 -7.04 -13.30 -7.66
C GLU A 146 -5.75 -12.49 -7.57
N ALA A 147 -5.89 -11.17 -7.48
CA ALA A 147 -4.76 -10.28 -7.34
C ALA A 147 -4.87 -9.43 -6.07
N LEU A 148 -3.89 -9.59 -5.18
CA LEU A 148 -3.82 -8.81 -3.95
C LEU A 148 -3.27 -7.40 -4.23
N LEU A 149 -4.07 -6.41 -3.90
CA LEU A 149 -3.72 -4.99 -3.92
C LEU A 149 -3.49 -4.49 -2.50
N GLU A 150 -2.41 -3.77 -2.29
CA GLU A 150 -2.07 -3.13 -1.04
C GLU A 150 -2.25 -1.62 -1.17
N CYS A 151 -2.88 -1.01 -0.16
CA CYS A 151 -3.00 0.43 -0.10
C CYS A 151 -1.65 1.03 0.29
N MET A 152 -1.09 1.87 -0.56
CA MET A 152 0.13 2.63 -0.30
C MET A 152 -0.10 4.09 -0.65
N ASP A 153 0.23 5.00 0.26
CA ASP A 153 0.12 6.44 0.06
C ASP A 153 -1.26 6.94 -0.45
N GLY A 154 -2.33 6.19 -0.13
CA GLY A 154 -3.70 6.53 -0.52
C GLY A 154 -4.15 6.02 -1.90
N ALA A 155 -3.33 5.19 -2.56
CA ALA A 155 -3.67 4.50 -3.80
C ALA A 155 -3.45 2.98 -3.67
N TRP A 156 -4.07 2.21 -4.56
CA TRP A 156 -3.96 0.74 -4.59
C TRP A 156 -2.79 0.31 -5.45
N PHE A 157 -1.98 -0.62 -4.96
CA PHE A 157 -0.83 -1.15 -5.68
C PHE A 157 -0.80 -2.66 -5.71
N TYR A 158 -0.55 -3.22 -6.89
CA TYR A 158 -0.20 -4.62 -7.07
C TYR A 158 1.31 -4.83 -6.84
N ARG A 159 1.65 -5.74 -5.91
CA ARG A 159 3.03 -6.09 -5.50
C ARG A 159 3.92 -4.89 -5.15
N GLY A 160 3.32 -3.79 -4.69
CA GLY A 160 4.03 -2.57 -4.31
C GLY A 160 4.68 -1.80 -5.48
N ILE A 161 4.48 -2.21 -6.74
CA ILE A 161 5.20 -1.63 -7.89
C ILE A 161 4.28 -1.03 -8.94
N ARG A 162 3.02 -1.48 -9.02
CA ARG A 162 2.08 -1.04 -10.04
C ARG A 162 0.84 -0.48 -9.38
N GLN A 163 0.58 0.81 -9.56
CA GLN A 163 -0.67 1.41 -9.14
C GLN A 163 -1.82 0.83 -9.98
N VAL A 164 -2.96 0.53 -9.35
CA VAL A 164 -4.14 -0.02 -10.01
C VAL A 164 -5.32 0.94 -9.79
N ASN A 165 -5.89 1.43 -10.90
CA ASN A 165 -7.02 2.35 -10.95
C ASN A 165 -8.24 1.71 -11.64
N SER A 166 -8.04 0.68 -12.47
CA SER A 166 -9.13 -0.13 -13.02
C SER A 166 -8.73 -1.59 -13.18
N VAL A 167 -9.73 -2.48 -13.16
CA VAL A 167 -9.61 -3.91 -13.33
C VAL A 167 -10.64 -4.39 -14.34
N GLN A 168 -10.16 -5.12 -15.34
CA GLN A 168 -10.96 -5.72 -16.39
C GLN A 168 -10.75 -7.23 -16.42
N CYS A 169 -11.82 -7.98 -16.70
CA CYS A 169 -11.76 -9.42 -16.84
C CYS A 169 -12.15 -9.86 -18.25
N THR A 170 -11.39 -10.81 -18.79
CA THR A 170 -11.67 -11.49 -20.06
C THR A 170 -11.49 -12.99 -19.93
N GLU A 171 -12.24 -13.78 -20.69
CA GLU A 171 -12.16 -15.23 -20.70
C GLU A 171 -11.79 -15.79 -22.08
N ALA A 172 -11.09 -16.93 -22.08
CA ALA A 172 -10.81 -17.70 -23.30
C ALA A 172 -11.19 -19.17 -23.10
N PRO A 173 -11.68 -19.86 -24.15
CA PRO A 173 -12.03 -21.28 -24.05
C PRO A 173 -10.82 -22.14 -23.67
N LEU A 174 -11.07 -23.22 -22.93
CA LEU A 174 -10.07 -24.29 -22.75
C LEU A 174 -9.74 -24.94 -24.12
N PRO A 175 -8.47 -25.32 -24.35
CA PRO A 175 -8.05 -26.02 -25.56
C PRO A 175 -8.60 -27.45 -25.66
#